data_AF-A0A1I8JSA1-F1
#
_entry.id   AF-A0A1I8JSA1-F1
#
_cell.length_a   1.000
_cell.length_b   1.000
_cell.length_c   1.000
_cell.angle_alpha   90.00
_cell.angle_beta   90.00
_cell.angle_gamma   90.00
#
_symmetry.space_group_name_H-M   'P 1'
#
loop_
_entity.id
_entity.type
_entity.pdbx_description
1 polymer ?
#
loop_
_entity_poly.entity_id
_entity_poly.type
_entity_poly.pdbx_seq_one_letter_code
_entity_poly.pdbx_strand_id
1 'polypeptide(L)'
;QRDNDYSKNRSNLIGLAAVAIASIVFYIRHVWYLSCVHFDYGYNMTVNLSVGAANCIGWLIWSIRRVRSQPYTRDCLLTVALLNGLVLLEVLDFPPIWWVLDAHSLWHGGTVLLAVPWYRFAIADCNYLLSEKQNRESSNFAVLYKLVEQATPQLTQRRQQRQQQQGSDFGLHLRNLVRVRCSSASCPDEYVSAQEAALRDLC
;
A
#
# COMPACT_ATOMS: atom_id res chain seq x y z
N GLN A 1 -0.84 -12.27 12.57
CA GLN A 1 -1.14 -11.66 11.25
C GLN A 1 0.04 -10.86 10.70
N ARG A 2 0.53 -9.80 11.39
CA ARG A 2 1.63 -8.95 10.91
C ARG A 2 2.93 -9.71 10.62
N ASP A 3 3.39 -10.55 11.54
CA ASP A 3 4.70 -11.24 11.38
C ASP A 3 4.72 -12.23 10.20
N ASN A 4 3.59 -12.91 9.94
CA ASN A 4 3.42 -13.79 8.77
C ASN A 4 3.45 -13.00 7.45
N ASP A 5 2.89 -11.79 7.43
CA ASP A 5 2.86 -10.92 6.24
C ASP A 5 4.26 -10.36 5.93
N TYR A 6 5.01 -9.97 6.98
CA TYR A 6 6.41 -9.54 6.85
C TYR A 6 7.33 -10.66 6.33
N SER A 7 7.17 -11.88 6.85
CA SER A 7 7.96 -13.04 6.39
C SER A 7 7.68 -13.34 4.91
N LYS A 8 6.40 -13.32 4.50
CA LYS A 8 5.99 -13.59 3.11
C LYS A 8 6.50 -12.50 2.14
N ASN A 9 6.44 -11.23 2.54
CA ASN A 9 7.00 -10.15 1.71
C ASN A 9 8.52 -10.27 1.58
N ARG A 10 9.22 -10.66 2.63
CA ARG A 10 10.68 -10.85 2.58
C ARG A 10 11.07 -11.98 1.62
N SER A 11 10.40 -13.14 1.67
CA SER A 11 10.68 -14.23 0.73
C SER A 11 10.38 -13.85 -0.72
N ASN A 12 9.28 -13.11 -0.96
CA ASN A 12 8.94 -12.62 -2.29
C ASN A 12 9.97 -11.61 -2.81
N LEU A 13 10.45 -10.71 -1.95
CA LEU A 13 11.48 -9.73 -2.29
C LEU A 13 12.81 -10.41 -2.65
N ILE A 14 13.22 -11.43 -1.89
CA ILE A 14 14.43 -12.21 -2.19
C ILE A 14 14.28 -12.92 -3.54
N GLY A 15 13.13 -13.55 -3.79
CA GLY A 15 12.85 -14.19 -5.07
C GLY A 15 12.91 -13.20 -6.25
N LEU A 16 12.29 -12.03 -6.10
CA LEU A 16 12.29 -10.98 -7.11
C LEU A 16 13.70 -10.43 -7.37
N ALA A 17 14.48 -10.20 -6.31
CA ALA A 17 15.86 -9.76 -6.42
C ALA A 17 16.75 -10.80 -7.12
N ALA A 18 16.59 -12.09 -6.79
CA ALA A 18 17.33 -13.17 -7.43
C ALA A 18 17.05 -13.25 -8.94
N VAL A 19 15.77 -13.14 -9.36
CA VAL A 19 15.38 -13.12 -10.77
C VAL A 19 15.94 -11.89 -11.50
N ALA A 20 15.91 -10.73 -10.85
CA ALA A 20 16.47 -9.50 -11.41
C ALA A 20 17.99 -9.62 -11.62
N ILE A 21 18.72 -10.10 -10.61
CA ILE A 21 20.18 -10.32 -10.70
C ILE A 21 20.51 -11.32 -11.80
N ALA A 22 19.79 -12.45 -11.86
CA ALA A 22 20.00 -13.46 -12.91
C ALA A 22 19.79 -12.88 -14.32
N SER A 23 18.75 -12.07 -14.50
CA SER A 23 18.46 -11.38 -15.78
C SER A 23 19.59 -10.41 -16.17
N ILE A 24 20.11 -9.64 -15.22
CA ILE A 24 21.21 -8.70 -15.46
C ILE A 24 22.49 -9.43 -15.85
N VAL A 25 22.85 -10.48 -15.09
CA VAL A 25 24.04 -11.30 -15.39
C VAL A 25 23.91 -11.95 -16.77
N PHE A 26 22.73 -12.48 -17.11
CA PHE A 26 22.44 -13.02 -18.43
C PHE A 26 22.65 -11.97 -19.54
N TYR A 27 22.10 -10.77 -19.36
CA TYR A 27 22.22 -9.68 -20.33
C TYR A 27 23.68 -9.25 -20.54
N ILE A 28 24.44 -9.04 -19.46
CA ILE A 28 25.86 -8.68 -19.54
C ILE A 28 26.65 -9.77 -20.27
N ARG A 29 26.41 -11.05 -19.95
CA ARG A 29 27.05 -12.19 -20.62
C ARG A 29 26.72 -12.23 -22.11
N HIS A 30 25.46 -11.99 -22.48
CA HIS A 30 25.00 -11.97 -23.88
C HIS A 30 25.70 -10.86 -24.68
N VAL A 31 25.71 -9.64 -24.14
CA VAL A 31 26.39 -8.49 -24.76
C VAL A 31 27.89 -8.74 -24.88
N TRP A 32 28.53 -9.22 -23.81
CA TRP A 32 29.96 -9.56 -23.83
C TRP A 32 30.30 -10.60 -24.90
N TYR A 33 29.51 -11.67 -25.01
CA TYR A 33 29.73 -12.72 -26.01
C TYR A 33 29.67 -12.16 -27.44
N LEU A 34 28.64 -11.36 -27.74
CA LEU A 34 28.46 -10.76 -29.07
C LEU A 34 29.52 -9.69 -29.38
N SER A 35 29.95 -8.90 -28.39
CA SER A 35 30.91 -7.81 -28.60
C SER A 35 32.37 -8.26 -28.62
N CYS A 36 32.72 -9.29 -27.85
CA CYS A 36 34.13 -9.63 -27.58
C CYS A 36 34.55 -11.03 -28.05
N VAL A 37 33.61 -11.95 -28.31
CA VAL A 37 33.95 -13.33 -28.69
C VAL A 37 33.61 -13.59 -30.16
N HIS A 38 32.32 -13.54 -30.51
CA HIS A 38 31.88 -13.85 -31.86
C HIS A 38 30.58 -13.10 -32.18
N PHE A 39 30.64 -12.22 -33.19
CA PHE A 39 29.49 -11.44 -33.61
C PHE A 39 28.61 -12.26 -34.57
N ASP A 40 27.67 -13.02 -33.99
CA ASP A 40 26.69 -13.82 -34.72
C ASP A 40 25.31 -13.15 -34.66
N TYR A 41 24.86 -12.65 -35.81
CA TYR A 41 23.55 -12.00 -35.96
C TYR A 41 22.38 -12.98 -35.74
N GLY A 42 22.50 -14.23 -36.20
CA GLY A 42 21.46 -15.25 -36.05
C GLY A 42 21.29 -15.64 -34.58
N TYR A 43 22.40 -15.76 -33.84
CA TYR A 43 22.38 -15.95 -32.39
C TYR A 43 21.68 -14.78 -31.67
N ASN A 44 22.07 -13.54 -32.00
CA ASN A 44 21.45 -12.34 -31.42
C ASN A 44 19.93 -12.32 -31.65
N MET A 45 19.49 -12.56 -32.88
CA MET A 45 18.07 -12.60 -33.22
C MET A 45 17.32 -13.70 -32.48
N THR A 46 17.90 -14.90 -32.37
CA THR A 46 17.28 -16.03 -31.66
C THR A 46 17.09 -15.71 -30.17
N VAL A 47 18.12 -15.14 -29.52
CA VAL A 47 18.01 -14.76 -28.10
C VAL A 47 16.96 -13.68 -27.90
N ASN A 48 16.98 -12.60 -28.70
CA ASN A 48 16.00 -11.52 -28.58
C ASN A 48 14.56 -12.01 -28.81
N LEU A 49 14.35 -12.85 -29.83
CA LEU A 49 13.05 -13.44 -30.12
C LEU A 49 12.58 -14.35 -28.98
N SER A 50 13.47 -15.16 -28.39
CA SER A 50 13.12 -16.07 -27.29
C SER A 50 12.72 -15.32 -26.01
N VAL A 51 13.46 -14.27 -25.63
CA VAL A 51 13.16 -13.45 -24.45
C VAL A 51 11.87 -12.64 -24.68
N GLY A 52 11.70 -12.09 -25.89
CA GLY A 52 10.47 -11.39 -26.29
C GLY A 52 9.25 -12.32 -26.23
N ALA A 53 9.36 -13.53 -26.76
CA ALA A 53 8.29 -14.53 -26.71
C ALA A 53 7.93 -14.91 -25.27
N ALA A 54 8.93 -15.15 -24.41
CA ALA A 54 8.70 -15.44 -22.99
C ALA A 54 7.94 -14.30 -22.29
N ASN A 55 8.32 -13.04 -22.54
CA ASN A 55 7.61 -11.87 -22.03
C ASN A 55 6.16 -11.81 -22.54
N CYS A 56 5.95 -11.97 -23.84
CA CYS A 56 4.61 -11.97 -24.45
C CYS A 56 3.71 -13.07 -23.89
N ILE A 57 4.21 -14.29 -23.72
CA ILE A 57 3.47 -15.42 -23.13
C ILE A 57 3.12 -15.12 -21.66
N GLY A 58 4.06 -14.57 -20.90
CA GLY A 58 3.83 -14.16 -19.51
C GLY A 58 2.69 -13.15 -19.39
N TRP A 59 2.72 -12.10 -20.19
CA TRP A 59 1.65 -11.10 -20.27
C TRP A 59 0.32 -11.69 -20.72
N LEU A 60 0.33 -12.59 -21.71
CA LEU A 60 -0.88 -13.24 -22.21
C LEU A 60 -1.55 -14.08 -21.13
N ILE A 61 -0.77 -14.91 -20.41
CA ILE A 61 -1.26 -15.72 -19.30
C ILE A 61 -1.83 -14.83 -18.19
N TRP A 62 -1.11 -13.77 -17.81
CA TRP A 62 -1.56 -12.84 -16.79
C TRP A 62 -2.89 -12.17 -17.16
N SER A 63 -2.98 -11.64 -18.39
CA SER A 63 -4.18 -10.97 -18.90
C SER A 63 -5.37 -11.91 -18.96
N ILE A 64 -5.20 -13.15 -19.45
CA ILE A 64 -6.28 -14.16 -19.48
C ILE A 64 -6.78 -14.49 -18.08
N ARG A 65 -5.89 -14.61 -17.09
CA ARG A 65 -6.30 -14.89 -15.71
C ARG A 65 -7.03 -13.72 -15.07
N ARG A 66 -6.69 -12.49 -15.43
CA ARG A 66 -7.21 -11.26 -14.82
C ARG A 66 -8.49 -10.75 -15.49
N VAL A 67 -8.72 -11.09 -16.77
CA VAL A 67 -9.87 -10.61 -17.56
C VAL A 67 -11.23 -10.91 -16.95
N ARG A 68 -11.34 -12.04 -16.22
CA ARG A 68 -12.59 -12.41 -15.56
C ARG A 68 -12.91 -11.57 -14.33
N SER A 69 -11.88 -11.08 -13.63
CA SER A 69 -12.06 -10.30 -12.41
C SER A 69 -12.00 -8.79 -12.65
N GLN A 70 -11.29 -8.35 -13.69
CA GLN A 70 -11.01 -6.95 -13.97
C GLN A 70 -11.24 -6.66 -15.46
N PRO A 71 -12.42 -6.14 -15.87
CA PRO A 71 -12.77 -5.99 -17.27
C PRO A 71 -11.89 -4.99 -18.03
N TYR A 72 -11.23 -4.05 -17.35
CA TYR A 72 -10.27 -3.13 -17.99
C TYR A 72 -9.04 -3.85 -18.56
N THR A 73 -8.71 -5.05 -18.07
CA THR A 73 -7.58 -5.84 -18.58
C THR A 73 -7.83 -6.43 -19.97
N ARG A 74 -9.05 -6.27 -20.52
CA ARG A 74 -9.35 -6.61 -21.92
C ARG A 74 -8.52 -5.79 -22.91
N ASP A 75 -8.26 -4.52 -22.61
CA ASP A 75 -7.42 -3.66 -23.45
C ASP A 75 -5.96 -4.17 -23.45
N CYS A 76 -5.46 -4.67 -22.31
CA CYS A 76 -4.17 -5.35 -22.22
C CYS A 76 -4.15 -6.67 -23.02
N LEU A 77 -5.17 -7.51 -22.85
CA LEU A 77 -5.28 -8.78 -23.57
C LEU A 77 -5.29 -8.56 -25.08
N LEU A 78 -6.08 -7.60 -25.56
CA LEU A 78 -6.14 -7.22 -26.97
C LEU A 78 -4.78 -6.73 -27.46
N THR A 79 -4.12 -5.86 -26.70
CA THR A 79 -2.80 -5.34 -27.08
C THR A 79 -1.76 -6.45 -27.19
N VAL A 80 -1.68 -7.33 -26.19
CA VAL A 80 -0.73 -8.44 -26.16
C VAL A 80 -1.05 -9.45 -27.26
N ALA A 81 -2.32 -9.80 -27.48
CA ALA A 81 -2.71 -10.73 -28.54
C ALA A 81 -2.36 -10.20 -29.94
N LEU A 82 -2.65 -8.92 -30.21
CA LEU A 82 -2.30 -8.30 -31.48
C LEU A 82 -0.78 -8.16 -31.65
N LEU A 83 -0.04 -7.84 -30.58
CA LEU A 83 1.42 -7.81 -30.62
C LEU A 83 2.01 -9.18 -31.01
N ASN A 84 1.51 -10.27 -30.42
CA ASN A 84 1.92 -11.63 -30.80
C ASN A 84 1.58 -11.94 -32.26
N GLY A 85 0.43 -11.46 -32.75
CA GLY A 85 0.06 -11.56 -34.16
C GLY A 85 1.05 -10.83 -35.08
N LEU A 86 1.45 -9.61 -34.73
CA LEU A 86 2.45 -8.84 -35.49
C LEU A 86 3.82 -9.50 -35.47
N VAL A 87 4.26 -10.05 -34.32
CA VAL A 87 5.54 -10.78 -34.23
C VAL A 87 5.50 -11.99 -35.14
N LEU A 88 4.39 -12.72 -35.15
CA LEU A 88 4.23 -13.88 -36.01
C LEU A 88 4.25 -13.50 -37.49
N LEU A 89 3.63 -12.38 -37.87
CA LEU A 89 3.68 -11.87 -39.24
C LEU A 89 5.10 -11.52 -39.68
N GLU A 90 5.89 -10.86 -38.81
CA GLU A 90 7.31 -10.54 -39.07
C GLU A 90 8.14 -11.82 -39.25
N VAL A 91 7.92 -12.84 -38.42
CA VAL A 91 8.66 -14.12 -38.50
C VAL A 91 8.28 -14.95 -39.73
N LEU A 92 7.04 -14.87 -40.19
CA LEU A 92 6.57 -15.60 -41.37
C LEU A 92 7.04 -14.99 -42.70
N ASP A 93 7.54 -13.74 -42.68
CA ASP A 93 8.21 -13.04 -43.79
C ASP A 93 7.55 -13.28 -45.16
N PHE A 94 6.34 -12.74 -45.35
CA PHE A 94 5.58 -12.89 -46.60
C PHE A 94 5.96 -11.82 -47.65
N PRO A 95 5.95 -12.17 -48.95
CA PRO A 95 6.29 -11.23 -50.02
C PRO A 95 5.28 -10.07 -50.11
N PRO A 96 5.71 -8.88 -50.57
CA PRO A 96 4.88 -7.66 -50.55
C PRO A 96 3.57 -7.85 -51.33
N ILE A 97 2.47 -7.74 -50.61
CA ILE A 97 1.11 -7.72 -51.13
C ILE A 97 0.88 -6.35 -51.75
N TRP A 98 0.46 -6.35 -53.02
CA TRP A 98 0.12 -5.14 -53.78
C TRP A 98 1.28 -4.14 -53.87
N TRP A 99 2.52 -4.59 -53.75
CA TRP A 99 3.73 -3.77 -53.82
C TRP A 99 3.86 -2.69 -52.73
N VAL A 100 3.02 -2.75 -51.69
CA VAL A 100 2.98 -1.74 -50.62
C VAL A 100 2.99 -2.38 -49.23
N LEU A 101 2.34 -3.53 -49.05
CA LEU A 101 2.17 -4.18 -47.74
C LEU A 101 3.04 -5.44 -47.64
N ASP A 102 4.13 -5.37 -46.90
CA ASP A 102 4.95 -6.51 -46.49
C ASP A 102 4.82 -6.76 -44.97
N ALA A 103 5.44 -7.84 -44.48
CA ALA A 103 5.46 -8.15 -43.05
C ALA A 103 5.99 -6.99 -42.20
N HIS A 104 7.05 -6.35 -42.70
CA HIS A 104 7.77 -5.29 -41.98
C HIS A 104 6.97 -3.98 -41.86
N SER A 105 6.28 -3.55 -42.92
CA SER A 105 5.40 -2.38 -42.90
C SER A 105 4.18 -2.62 -42.00
N LEU A 106 3.62 -3.84 -41.98
CA LEU A 106 2.55 -4.20 -41.04
C LEU A 106 3.05 -4.21 -39.60
N TRP A 107 4.28 -4.66 -39.34
CA TRP A 107 4.91 -4.59 -38.02
C TRP A 107 5.01 -3.14 -37.52
N HIS A 108 5.58 -2.23 -38.32
CA HIS A 108 5.70 -0.81 -37.95
C HIS A 108 4.34 -0.13 -37.80
N GLY A 109 3.42 -0.34 -38.75
CA GLY A 109 2.09 0.25 -38.69
C GLY A 109 1.27 -0.27 -37.51
N GLY A 110 1.31 -1.57 -37.28
CA GLY A 110 0.58 -2.22 -36.20
C GLY A 110 1.08 -1.80 -34.82
N THR A 111 2.39 -1.78 -34.60
CA THR A 111 2.97 -1.42 -33.30
C THR A 111 2.66 0.03 -32.89
N VAL A 112 2.57 0.96 -33.85
CA VAL A 112 2.12 2.34 -33.60
C VAL A 112 0.67 2.35 -33.10
N LEU A 113 -0.23 1.59 -33.74
CA LEU A 113 -1.63 1.51 -33.33
C LEU A 113 -1.82 0.85 -31.97
N LEU A 114 -0.96 -0.11 -31.60
CA LEU A 114 -1.00 -0.81 -30.31
C LEU A 114 -0.67 0.08 -29.11
N ALA A 115 -0.01 1.22 -29.32
CA ALA A 115 0.25 2.17 -28.24
C ALA A 115 -1.05 2.67 -27.60
N VAL A 116 -2.11 2.89 -28.39
CA VAL A 116 -3.38 3.45 -27.90
C VAL A 116 -4.07 2.55 -26.85
N PRO A 117 -4.40 1.27 -27.14
CA PRO A 117 -5.00 0.38 -26.13
C PRO A 117 -4.05 0.08 -24.97
N TRP A 118 -2.72 0.09 -25.18
CA TRP A 118 -1.75 -0.04 -24.10
C TRP A 118 -1.84 1.09 -23.07
N TYR A 119 -1.85 2.35 -23.53
CA TYR A 119 -1.96 3.50 -22.65
C TYR A 119 -3.31 3.55 -21.94
N ARG A 120 -4.40 3.18 -22.62
CA ARG A 120 -5.72 3.05 -21.99
C ARG A 120 -5.71 2.03 -20.84
N PHE A 121 -5.10 0.88 -21.06
CA PHE A 121 -4.91 -0.11 -20.02
C PHE A 121 -4.07 0.45 -18.85
N ALA A 122 -2.94 1.09 -19.13
CA ALA A 122 -2.05 1.63 -18.09
C ALA A 122 -2.76 2.70 -17.23
N ILE A 123 -3.53 3.59 -17.84
CA ILE A 123 -4.32 4.60 -17.11
C ILE A 123 -5.39 3.92 -16.25
N ALA A 124 -6.09 2.92 -16.78
CA ALA A 124 -7.11 2.18 -16.03
C ALA A 124 -6.52 1.41 -14.84
N ASP A 125 -5.34 0.79 -15.01
CA ASP A 125 -4.63 0.08 -13.94
C ASP A 125 -4.18 1.04 -12.83
N CYS A 126 -3.62 2.20 -13.18
CA CYS A 126 -3.29 3.26 -12.22
C CYS A 126 -4.51 3.74 -11.44
N ASN A 127 -5.62 4.02 -12.12
CA ASN A 127 -6.87 4.45 -11.48
C ASN A 127 -7.42 3.36 -10.55
N TYR A 128 -7.33 2.09 -10.95
CA TYR A 128 -7.73 0.96 -10.12
C TYR A 128 -6.89 0.90 -8.83
N LEU A 129 -5.56 0.97 -8.94
CA LEU A 129 -4.66 0.95 -7.77
C LEU A 129 -4.88 2.14 -6.82
N LEU A 130 -5.13 3.32 -7.37
CA LEU A 130 -5.45 4.52 -6.58
C LEU A 130 -6.77 4.33 -5.80
N SER A 131 -7.81 3.82 -6.48
CA SER A 131 -9.10 3.54 -5.82
C SER A 131 -8.97 2.50 -4.70
N GLU A 132 -8.15 1.46 -4.92
CA GLU A 132 -7.90 0.44 -3.91
C GLU A 132 -7.17 1.02 -2.69
N LYS A 133 -6.16 1.87 -2.92
CA LYS A 133 -5.43 2.54 -1.84
C LYS A 133 -6.37 3.44 -1.02
N GLN A 134 -7.20 4.25 -1.68
CA GLN A 134 -8.14 5.15 -1.02
C GLN A 134 -9.20 4.37 -0.20
N ASN A 135 -9.69 3.25 -0.74
CA ASN A 135 -10.63 2.38 -0.03
C ASN A 135 -10.00 1.74 1.21
N ARG A 136 -8.73 1.33 1.13
CA ARG A 136 -7.97 0.80 2.29
C ARG A 136 -7.77 1.86 3.36
N GLU A 137 -7.37 3.08 2.99
CA GLU A 137 -7.20 4.20 3.91
C GLU A 137 -8.51 4.58 4.60
N SER A 138 -9.60 4.68 3.85
CA SER A 138 -10.94 4.94 4.38
C SER A 138 -11.40 3.84 5.35
N SER A 139 -11.11 2.58 5.04
CA SER A 139 -11.42 1.44 5.92
C SER A 139 -10.61 1.49 7.22
N ASN A 140 -9.32 1.80 7.14
CA ASN A 140 -8.46 1.94 8.33
C ASN A 140 -8.94 3.09 9.23
N PHE A 141 -9.34 4.22 8.61
CA PHE A 141 -9.91 5.34 9.35
C PHE A 141 -11.23 4.96 10.02
N ALA A 142 -12.12 4.24 9.34
CA ALA A 142 -13.37 3.77 9.91
C ALA A 142 -13.16 2.81 11.09
N VAL A 143 -12.14 1.94 11.02
CA VAL A 143 -11.77 1.06 12.15
C VAL A 143 -11.25 1.87 13.32
N LEU A 144 -10.35 2.83 13.09
CA LEU A 144 -9.83 3.71 14.13
C LEU A 144 -10.95 4.52 14.78
N TYR A 145 -11.85 5.09 13.98
CA TYR A 145 -13.00 5.85 14.48
C TYR A 145 -13.87 4.99 15.40
N LYS A 146 -14.21 3.75 14.99
CA LYS A 146 -14.96 2.80 15.83
C LYS A 146 -14.25 2.47 17.14
N LEU A 147 -12.93 2.27 17.10
CA LEU A 147 -12.13 1.98 18.31
C LEU A 147 -12.10 3.19 19.26
N VAL A 148 -11.95 4.40 18.73
CA VAL A 148 -11.98 5.64 19.51
C VAL A 148 -13.37 5.85 20.12
N GLU A 149 -14.43 5.67 19.34
CA GLU A 149 -15.81 5.80 19.79
C GLU A 149 -16.12 4.83 20.96
N GLN A 150 -15.70 3.57 20.86
CA GLN A 150 -15.83 2.60 21.94
C GLN A 150 -15.02 2.96 23.20
N ALA A 151 -13.84 3.56 23.03
CA ALA A 151 -12.96 3.96 24.14
C ALA A 151 -13.39 5.28 24.81
N THR A 152 -14.10 6.15 24.10
CA THR A 152 -14.49 7.50 24.56
C THR A 152 -15.31 7.50 25.86
N PRO A 153 -16.39 6.70 26.04
CA PRO A 153 -17.16 6.70 27.29
C PRO A 153 -16.34 6.21 28.50
N GLN A 154 -15.47 5.21 28.29
CA GLN A 154 -14.56 4.69 29.33
C GLN A 154 -13.57 5.76 29.80
N LEU A 155 -13.02 6.53 28.86
CA LEU A 155 -12.09 7.63 29.16
C LEU A 155 -12.79 8.78 29.89
N THR A 156 -14.03 9.10 29.51
CA THR A 156 -14.86 10.12 30.16
C THR A 156 -15.20 9.72 31.60
N GLN A 157 -15.61 8.47 31.84
CA GLN A 157 -15.87 7.95 33.19
C GLN A 157 -14.61 7.97 34.07
N ARG A 158 -13.46 7.53 33.53
CA ARG A 158 -12.18 7.57 34.27
C ARG A 158 -11.73 9.00 34.59
N ARG A 159 -12.04 9.98 33.75
CA ARG A 159 -11.79 11.40 34.07
C ARG A 159 -12.68 11.89 35.20
N GLN A 160 -13.97 11.57 35.19
CA GLN A 160 -14.90 11.96 36.25
C GLN A 160 -14.53 11.33 37.61
N GLN A 161 -14.16 10.05 37.63
CA GLN A 161 -13.71 9.36 38.85
C GLN A 161 -12.46 10.02 39.45
N ARG A 162 -11.45 10.36 38.63
CA ARG A 162 -10.26 11.06 39.13
C ARG A 162 -10.56 12.43 39.72
N GLN A 163 -11.48 13.20 39.12
CA GLN A 163 -11.88 14.50 39.66
C GLN A 163 -12.60 14.37 41.01
N GLN A 164 -13.50 13.39 41.16
CA GLN A 164 -14.15 13.12 42.46
C GLN A 164 -13.14 12.70 43.52
N GLN A 165 -12.19 11.83 43.17
CA GLN A 165 -11.18 11.34 44.10
C GLN A 165 -10.25 12.48 44.55
N GLN A 166 -9.82 13.33 43.62
CA GLN A 166 -8.99 14.51 43.95
C GLN A 166 -9.75 15.54 44.81
N GLY A 167 -11.05 15.73 44.59
CA GLY A 167 -11.89 16.56 45.45
C GLY A 167 -12.04 16.00 46.87
N SER A 168 -12.20 14.68 46.99
CA SER A 168 -12.27 14.01 48.30
C SER A 168 -10.96 14.08 49.08
N ASP A 169 -9.82 13.92 48.40
CA ASP A 169 -8.50 13.97 49.01
C ASP A 169 -8.14 15.40 49.46
N PHE A 170 -8.48 16.42 48.65
CA PHE A 170 -8.37 17.82 49.03
C PHE A 170 -9.24 18.16 50.25
N GLY A 171 -10.48 17.65 50.29
CA GLY A 171 -11.38 17.80 51.45
C GLY A 171 -10.83 17.13 52.72
N LEU A 172 -10.23 15.95 52.59
CA LEU A 172 -9.57 15.25 53.69
C LEU A 172 -8.32 16.02 54.19
N HIS A 173 -7.55 16.57 53.26
CA HIS A 173 -6.34 17.33 53.57
C HIS A 173 -6.66 18.65 54.28
N LEU A 174 -7.73 19.35 53.87
CA LEU A 174 -8.28 20.52 54.55
C LEU A 174 -8.78 20.17 55.96
N ARG A 175 -9.53 19.07 56.12
CA ARG A 175 -9.96 18.60 57.45
C ARG A 175 -8.79 18.29 58.37
N ASN A 176 -7.72 17.70 57.86
CA ASN A 176 -6.51 17.44 58.63
C ASN A 176 -5.75 18.74 58.97
N LEU A 177 -5.69 19.72 58.07
CA LEU A 177 -5.10 21.05 58.36
C LEU A 177 -5.89 21.80 59.43
N VAL A 178 -7.23 21.81 59.38
CA VAL A 178 -8.08 22.39 60.42
C VAL A 178 -7.87 21.67 61.75
N ARG A 179 -7.82 20.33 61.75
CA ARG A 179 -7.60 19.52 62.95
C ARG A 179 -6.24 19.77 63.62
N VAL A 180 -5.17 19.89 62.83
CA VAL A 180 -3.82 20.21 63.35
C VAL A 180 -3.78 21.62 63.94
N ARG A 181 -4.48 22.58 63.32
CA ARG A 181 -4.56 23.97 63.83
C ARG A 181 -5.35 24.09 65.13
N CYS A 182 -6.36 23.24 65.34
CA CYS A 182 -7.06 23.12 66.63
C CYS A 182 -6.18 22.44 67.70
N SER A 183 -5.31 21.49 67.33
CA SER A 183 -4.42 20.81 68.29
C SER A 183 -3.26 21.69 68.76
N SER A 184 -2.94 22.77 68.04
CA SER A 184 -1.93 23.77 68.41
C SER A 184 -2.50 24.98 69.14
N ALA A 185 -3.83 25.04 69.33
CA ALA A 185 -4.49 26.10 70.08
C ALA A 185 -4.71 25.62 71.51
N SER A 186 -3.78 25.93 72.40
CA SER A 186 -4.12 26.09 73.82
C SER A 186 -5.12 27.26 73.89
N CYS A 187 -6.42 26.98 73.98
CA CYS A 187 -7.41 28.02 74.18
C CYS A 187 -7.59 28.31 75.68
N PRO A 188 -7.55 29.58 76.10
CA PRO A 188 -8.29 30.05 77.27
C PRO A 188 -9.80 30.03 76.96
N ASP A 189 -10.63 29.69 77.95
CA ASP A 189 -12.04 29.26 77.87
C ASP A 189 -13.10 30.26 77.33
N GLU A 190 -12.76 31.32 76.59
CA GLU A 190 -13.74 32.40 76.29
C GLU A 190 -14.17 32.55 74.82
N TYR A 191 -13.72 31.69 73.89
CA TYR A 191 -13.98 31.85 72.44
C TYR A 191 -14.67 30.67 71.73
N VAL A 192 -15.16 29.67 72.48
CA VAL A 192 -15.74 28.45 71.90
C VAL A 192 -17.14 28.66 71.30
N SER A 193 -17.87 29.71 71.71
CA SER A 193 -19.24 29.97 71.21
C SER A 193 -19.29 30.71 69.86
N ALA A 194 -18.25 31.47 69.49
CA ALA A 194 -18.24 32.24 68.25
C ALA A 194 -17.83 31.40 67.02
N GLN A 195 -17.05 30.34 67.24
CA GLN A 195 -16.46 29.56 66.15
C GLN A 195 -17.39 28.44 65.64
N GLU A 196 -18.28 27.93 66.49
CA GLU A 196 -19.37 27.03 66.07
C GLU A 196 -20.47 27.74 65.26
N ALA A 197 -20.61 29.06 65.39
CA ALA A 197 -21.57 29.84 64.61
C ALA A 197 -21.11 30.04 63.15
N ALA A 198 -19.82 30.34 62.94
CA ALA A 198 -19.26 30.55 61.60
C ALA A 198 -19.17 29.26 60.75
N LEU A 199 -19.17 28.08 61.38
CA LEU A 199 -19.11 26.78 60.71
C LEU A 199 -20.49 26.23 60.30
N ARG A 200 -21.59 26.80 60.83
CA ARG A 200 -22.96 26.44 60.39
C ARG A 200 -23.40 27.18 59.12
N ASP A 201 -22.81 28.33 58.82
CA ASP A 201 -23.14 29.16 57.64
C ASP A 201 -22.40 28.75 56.35
N LEU A 202 -21.49 27.77 56.42
CA LEU A 202 -20.65 27.31 55.31
C LEU A 202 -21.01 25.91 54.78
N CYS A 203 -22.05 25.28 55.33
CA CYS A 203 -22.66 24.04 54.85
C CYS A 203 -24.07 24.34 54.33
#